data_AF-A0A3D2CDB1-F1
#
_entry.id   AF-A0A3D2CDB1-F1
#
_cell.length_a   1.000
_cell.length_b   1.000
_cell.length_c   1.000
_cell.angle_alpha   90.00
_cell.angle_beta   90.00
_cell.angle_gamma   90.00
#
_symmetry.space_group_name_H-M   'P 1'
#
loop_
_entity.id
_entity.type
_entity.pdbx_description
1 polymer ?
#
loop_
_entity_poly.entity_id
_entity_poly.type
_entity_poly.pdbx_seq_one_letter_code
_entity_poly.pdbx_strand_id
1 'polypeptide(L)'
;EGGWLPHVYDMTEAAPGVIVNAVVGPVPDGCETAEPGAGYAEAATWSGGVTDSVCDPDWVRVFEDLGSLAADEPTDTFPLEAPPEGGAVEVLVDGVATTDGWTYDPDLQAVV
;
A
#
# COMPACT_ATOMS: atom_id res chain seq x y z
N GLU A 1 -11.64 -11.07 22.56
CA GLU A 1 -10.23 -11.27 22.20
C GLU A 1 -9.63 -9.90 21.92
N GLY A 2 -8.60 -9.51 22.66
CA GLY A 2 -7.94 -8.21 22.59
C GLY A 2 -6.54 -8.34 23.20
N GLY A 3 -5.54 -7.53 22.86
CA GLY A 3 -5.48 -6.46 21.86
C GLY A 3 -4.17 -6.62 21.10
N TRP A 4 -4.18 -6.27 19.82
CA TRP A 4 -2.98 -6.29 18.99
C TRP A 4 -2.12 -5.06 19.17
N LEU A 5 -2.63 -4.03 19.84
CA LEU A 5 -1.92 -2.78 20.11
C LEU A 5 -0.51 -2.98 20.68
N PRO A 6 -0.23 -3.86 21.67
CA PRO A 6 1.12 -4.11 22.15
C PRO A 6 2.10 -4.49 21.03
N HIS A 7 1.66 -5.32 20.09
CA HIS A 7 2.49 -5.71 18.94
C HIS A 7 2.69 -4.57 17.96
N VAL A 8 1.67 -3.72 17.75
CA VAL A 8 1.82 -2.55 16.89
C VAL A 8 2.77 -1.51 17.51
N TYR A 9 2.72 -1.33 18.83
CA TYR A 9 3.70 -0.52 19.54
C TYR A 9 5.12 -1.02 19.30
N ASP A 10 5.37 -2.32 19.53
CA ASP A 10 6.69 -2.94 19.29
C ASP A 10 7.16 -2.73 17.84
N MET A 11 6.26 -2.85 16.86
CA MET A 11 6.57 -2.61 15.45
C MET A 11 6.92 -1.15 15.17
N THR A 12 6.18 -0.18 15.73
CA THR A 12 6.47 1.24 15.53
C THR A 12 7.72 1.73 16.27
N GLU A 13 8.07 1.10 17.39
CA GLU A 13 9.36 1.36 18.06
C GLU A 13 10.53 0.88 17.19
N ALA A 14 10.39 -0.27 16.52
CA ALA A 14 11.40 -0.79 15.62
C ALA A 14 11.47 -0.02 14.28
N ALA A 15 10.32 0.42 13.78
CA ALA A 15 10.18 1.11 12.49
C ALA A 15 9.02 2.14 12.56
N PRO A 16 9.33 3.42 12.82
CA PRO A 16 8.32 4.46 13.06
C PRO A 16 7.31 4.74 11.93
N GLY A 17 7.58 4.26 10.72
CA GLY A 17 6.69 4.39 9.55
C GLY A 17 5.86 3.15 9.24
N VAL A 18 5.85 2.13 10.11
CA VAL A 18 5.04 0.93 9.86
C VAL A 18 3.55 1.24 10.00
N ILE A 19 2.80 0.89 8.95
CA ILE A 19 1.35 0.95 8.90
C ILE A 19 0.82 -0.48 8.81
N VAL A 20 -0.23 -0.80 9.58
CA VAL A 20 -0.91 -2.09 9.55
C VAL A 20 -2.24 -1.92 8.81
N ASN A 21 -2.48 -2.74 7.80
CA ASN A 21 -3.79 -2.86 7.16
C ASN A 21 -4.44 -4.18 7.57
N ALA A 22 -5.76 -4.19 7.70
CA ALA A 22 -6.52 -5.35 8.17
C ALA A 22 -7.60 -5.76 7.16
N VAL A 23 -7.45 -6.91 6.52
CA VAL A 23 -8.50 -7.55 5.73
C VAL A 23 -9.07 -8.70 6.57
N VAL A 24 -10.23 -8.49 7.20
CA VAL A 24 -10.75 -9.38 8.24
C VAL A 24 -12.25 -9.61 8.13
N GLY A 25 -12.79 -10.56 8.90
CA GLY A 25 -14.23 -10.65 9.09
C GLY A 25 -14.75 -9.34 9.73
N PRO A 26 -15.86 -8.77 9.25
CA PRO A 26 -16.40 -7.50 9.76
C PRO A 26 -16.57 -7.49 11.27
N VAL A 27 -16.23 -6.39 11.92
CA VAL A 27 -16.46 -6.21 13.36
C VAL A 27 -17.83 -5.54 13.55
N PRO A 28 -18.71 -6.02 14.45
CA PRO A 28 -18.45 -7.00 15.51
C PRO A 28 -18.86 -8.44 15.20
N ASP A 29 -19.54 -8.70 14.08
CA ASP A 29 -20.33 -9.94 13.90
C ASP A 29 -19.68 -10.98 12.97
N GLY A 30 -18.65 -10.62 12.21
CA GLY A 30 -18.05 -11.46 11.18
C GLY A 30 -18.93 -11.62 9.95
N CYS A 31 -18.77 -12.75 9.26
CA CYS A 31 -19.61 -13.20 8.16
C CYS A 31 -19.65 -14.73 8.10
N GLU A 32 -20.36 -15.32 7.13
CA GLU A 32 -20.49 -16.78 7.00
C GLU A 32 -19.15 -17.53 6.95
N THR A 33 -18.13 -16.92 6.36
CA THR A 33 -16.83 -17.55 6.11
C THR A 33 -15.71 -17.03 7.01
N ALA A 34 -15.96 -16.05 7.89
CA ALA A 34 -14.93 -15.41 8.69
C ALA A 34 -15.46 -14.85 10.02
N GLU A 35 -14.69 -15.07 11.08
CA GLU A 35 -14.94 -14.48 12.41
C GLU A 35 -14.52 -13.01 12.46
N PRO A 36 -15.12 -12.19 13.36
CA PRO A 36 -14.78 -10.76 13.49
C PRO A 36 -13.33 -10.54 13.93
N GLY A 37 -12.57 -9.76 13.14
CA GLY A 37 -11.15 -9.48 13.39
C GLY A 37 -10.88 -8.27 14.29
N ALA A 38 -11.57 -8.14 15.43
CA ALA A 38 -11.58 -6.91 16.25
C ALA A 38 -10.19 -6.38 16.62
N GLY A 39 -9.27 -7.27 16.99
CA GLY A 39 -7.91 -6.86 17.37
C GLY A 39 -7.09 -6.35 16.19
N TYR A 40 -7.24 -6.93 15.00
CA TYR A 40 -6.56 -6.44 13.79
C TYR A 40 -7.14 -5.11 13.32
N ALA A 41 -8.47 -4.95 13.41
CA ALA A 41 -9.12 -3.68 13.10
C ALA A 41 -8.66 -2.55 14.05
N GLU A 42 -8.48 -2.86 15.34
CA GLU A 42 -7.90 -1.94 16.32
C GLU A 42 -6.45 -1.56 15.97
N ALA A 43 -5.62 -2.55 15.62
CA ALA A 43 -4.25 -2.34 15.18
C ALA A 43 -4.16 -1.43 13.93
N ALA A 44 -4.97 -1.72 12.91
CA ALA A 44 -4.99 -0.94 11.68
C ALA A 44 -5.40 0.50 11.94
N THR A 45 -6.50 0.71 12.66
CA THR A 45 -6.99 2.04 13.06
C THR A 45 -5.93 2.82 13.83
N TRP A 46 -5.22 2.18 14.76
CA TRP A 46 -4.19 2.84 15.56
C TRP A 46 -2.98 3.27 14.74
N SER A 47 -2.54 2.44 13.80
CA SER A 47 -1.39 2.73 12.92
C SER A 47 -1.72 3.63 11.72
N GLY A 48 -2.98 4.00 11.53
CA GLY A 48 -3.43 4.81 10.40
C GLY A 48 -3.65 4.04 9.09
N GLY A 49 -3.72 2.72 9.12
CA GLY A 49 -4.06 1.89 7.96
C GLY A 49 -5.56 1.71 7.78
N VAL A 50 -5.94 0.89 6.80
CA VAL A 50 -7.34 0.59 6.48
C VAL A 50 -7.82 -0.74 7.06
N THR A 51 -9.14 -0.82 7.24
CA THR A 51 -9.82 -2.06 7.61
C THR A 51 -10.85 -2.39 6.54
N ASP A 52 -10.64 -3.51 5.84
CA ASP A 52 -11.50 -4.04 4.80
C ASP A 52 -12.10 -5.38 5.18
N SER A 53 -13.21 -5.73 4.53
CA SER A 53 -13.87 -7.01 4.74
C SER A 53 -13.28 -8.09 3.84
N VAL A 54 -12.83 -9.20 4.42
CA VAL A 54 -12.51 -10.43 3.68
C VAL A 54 -13.74 -11.04 2.99
N CYS A 55 -14.94 -10.60 3.39
CA CYS A 55 -16.21 -11.09 2.87
C CYS A 55 -16.76 -10.21 1.75
N ASP A 56 -16.05 -9.12 1.37
CA ASP A 56 -16.47 -8.27 0.28
C ASP A 56 -16.41 -9.05 -1.05
N PRO A 57 -17.50 -9.09 -1.85
CA PRO A 57 -17.45 -9.69 -3.17
C PRO A 57 -16.65 -8.86 -4.19
N ASP A 58 -16.43 -7.57 -3.92
CA ASP A 58 -15.68 -6.63 -4.76
C ASP A 58 -14.28 -6.38 -4.22
N TRP A 59 -13.37 -7.29 -4.53
CA TRP A 59 -11.96 -7.21 -4.14
C TRP A 59 -11.18 -6.08 -4.84
N VAL A 60 -11.74 -5.47 -5.89
CA VAL A 60 -11.06 -4.38 -6.60
C VAL A 60 -10.83 -3.21 -5.64
N ARG A 61 -11.86 -2.83 -4.88
CA ARG A 61 -11.76 -1.74 -3.90
C ARG A 61 -10.75 -2.03 -2.80
N VAL A 62 -10.76 -3.26 -2.25
CA VAL A 62 -9.80 -3.68 -1.24
C VAL A 62 -8.36 -3.53 -1.76
N PHE A 63 -8.11 -3.91 -3.02
CA PHE A 63 -6.79 -3.74 -3.61
C PHE A 63 -6.45 -2.28 -3.95
N GLU A 64 -7.42 -1.46 -4.34
CA GLU A 64 -7.21 -0.02 -4.55
C GLU A 64 -6.84 0.70 -3.24
N ASP A 65 -7.57 0.41 -2.16
CA ASP A 65 -7.32 1.00 -0.84
C ASP A 65 -5.95 0.56 -0.29
N LEU A 66 -5.63 -0.74 -0.35
CA LEU A 66 -4.31 -1.25 0.02
C LEU A 66 -3.19 -0.69 -0.87
N GLY A 67 -3.44 -0.56 -2.17
CA GLY A 67 -2.50 -0.03 -3.14
C GLY A 67 -2.17 1.43 -2.87
N SER A 68 -3.17 2.25 -2.55
CA SER A 68 -2.97 3.66 -2.22
C SER A 68 -2.07 3.86 -0.99
N LEU A 69 -2.23 3.02 0.05
CA LEU A 69 -1.43 3.09 1.29
C LEU A 69 -0.04 2.44 1.16
N ALA A 70 0.09 1.41 0.32
CA ALA A 70 1.39 0.85 0.01
C ALA A 70 2.22 1.81 -0.86
N ALA A 71 1.53 2.64 -1.64
CA ALA A 71 2.12 3.68 -2.46
C ALA A 71 2.16 5.05 -1.77
N ASP A 72 2.04 5.13 -0.42
CA ASP A 72 1.98 6.40 0.33
C ASP A 72 3.36 7.07 0.46
N GLU A 73 3.87 7.51 -0.68
CA GLU A 73 4.30 8.85 -1.06
C GLU A 73 4.07 8.88 -2.58
N PRO A 74 3.56 9.95 -3.20
CA PRO A 74 3.65 10.09 -4.66
C PRO A 74 5.12 9.93 -5.03
N THR A 75 5.49 8.73 -5.48
CA THR A 75 6.86 8.49 -5.88
C THR A 75 6.99 9.21 -7.21
N ASP A 76 7.63 10.37 -7.17
CA ASP A 76 8.09 11.02 -8.38
C ASP A 76 9.17 10.15 -9.05
N THR A 77 9.83 9.29 -8.26
CA THR A 77 10.99 8.50 -8.68
C THR A 77 10.66 7.04 -8.96
N PHE A 78 10.73 6.66 -10.24
CA PHE A 78 10.54 5.29 -10.72
C PHE A 78 11.89 4.67 -11.16
N PRO A 79 12.52 3.80 -10.35
CA PRO A 79 13.80 3.20 -10.69
C PRO A 79 13.69 2.25 -11.89
N LEU A 80 14.68 2.32 -12.79
CA LEU A 80 14.82 1.40 -13.90
C LEU A 80 15.68 0.20 -13.48
N GLU A 81 15.31 -0.99 -13.94
CA GLU A 81 16.08 -2.22 -13.66
C GLU A 81 17.46 -2.23 -14.34
N ALA A 82 17.62 -1.46 -15.43
CA ALA A 82 18.86 -1.36 -16.19
C ALA A 82 19.00 0.02 -16.87
N PRO A 83 20.22 0.43 -17.25
CA PRO A 83 20.43 1.65 -18.04
C PRO A 83 19.72 1.57 -19.41
N PRO A 84 19.09 2.66 -19.88
CA PRO A 84 18.41 2.67 -21.17
C PRO A 84 19.39 2.56 -22.34
N GLU A 85 19.13 1.61 -23.25
CA GLU A 85 19.91 1.45 -24.46
C GLU A 85 19.75 2.67 -25.38
N GLY A 86 20.87 3.28 -25.78
CA GLY A 86 20.86 4.48 -26.61
C GLY A 86 20.28 5.73 -25.93
N GLY A 87 20.04 5.69 -24.61
CA GLY A 87 19.51 6.83 -23.84
C GLY A 87 18.03 7.13 -24.08
N ALA A 88 17.29 6.22 -24.73
CA ALA A 88 15.86 6.38 -24.96
C ALA A 88 15.06 5.82 -23.77
N VAL A 89 14.27 6.68 -23.13
CA VAL A 89 13.28 6.31 -22.11
C VAL A 89 11.90 6.69 -22.65
N GLU A 90 10.92 5.80 -22.55
CA GLU A 90 9.53 6.05 -22.91
C GLU A 90 8.68 5.87 -21.65
N VAL A 91 7.88 6.88 -21.32
CA VAL A 91 6.95 6.85 -20.20
C VAL A 91 5.53 6.81 -20.76
N LEU A 92 4.72 5.87 -20.26
CA LEU A 92 3.32 5.76 -20.61
C LEU A 92 2.46 5.94 -19.36
N VAL A 93 1.53 6.91 -19.41
CA VAL A 93 0.52 7.10 -18.38
C VAL A 93 -0.81 6.60 -18.96
N ASP A 94 -1.41 5.60 -18.31
CA ASP A 94 -2.63 4.93 -18.79
C ASP A 94 -2.54 4.46 -20.26
N GLY A 95 -1.34 4.01 -20.67
CA GLY A 95 -1.07 3.53 -22.02
C GLY A 95 -0.87 4.64 -23.06
N VAL A 96 -0.83 5.90 -22.66
CA VAL A 96 -0.54 7.05 -23.55
C VAL A 96 0.89 7.51 -23.32
N ALA A 97 1.67 7.61 -24.40
CA ALA A 97 3.04 8.13 -24.33
C ALA A 97 3.05 9.58 -23.83
N THR A 98 3.84 9.84 -22.80
CA THR A 98 4.02 11.16 -22.18
C THR A 98 5.47 11.60 -22.35
N THR A 99 5.68 12.81 -22.87
CA THR A 99 7.02 13.33 -23.22
C THR A 99 7.49 14.48 -22.34
N ASP A 100 6.66 14.88 -21.37
CA ASP A 100 6.83 16.03 -20.52
C ASP A 100 6.46 15.71 -19.07
N GLY A 101 6.97 16.51 -18.13
CA GLY A 101 6.70 16.31 -16.70
C GLY A 101 7.57 15.25 -16.02
N TRP A 102 8.58 14.71 -16.72
CA TRP A 102 9.56 13.78 -16.17
C TRP A 102 10.94 13.98 -16.81
N THR A 103 11.99 13.47 -16.18
CA THR A 103 13.35 13.37 -16.71
C THR A 103 14.00 12.06 -16.27
N TYR A 104 14.96 11.56 -17.05
CA TYR A 104 15.80 10.45 -16.62
C TYR A 104 16.97 10.99 -15.77
N ASP A 105 17.09 10.52 -14.53
CA ASP A 105 18.25 10.76 -13.66
C ASP A 105 19.20 9.55 -13.72
N PRO A 106 20.40 9.70 -14.32
CA PRO A 106 21.37 8.61 -14.44
C PRO A 106 22.07 8.25 -13.12
N ASP A 107 22.14 9.17 -12.16
CA ASP A 107 22.75 8.92 -10.85
C ASP A 107 21.82 8.06 -9.98
N LEU A 108 20.51 8.29 -10.08
CA LEU A 108 19.49 7.45 -9.45
C LEU A 108 19.11 6.21 -10.27
N GLN A 109 19.50 6.16 -11.54
CA GLN A 109 18.99 5.19 -12.53
C GLN A 109 17.45 5.13 -12.50
N ALA A 110 16.80 6.29 -12.55
CA ALA A 110 15.35 6.41 -12.37
C ALA A 110 14.74 7.48 -13.27
N VAL A 111 13.43 7.38 -13.49
CA VAL A 111 12.60 8.46 -14.03
C VAL A 111 12.08 9.27 -12.85
N VAL A 112 12.31 10.59 -12.86
CA VAL A 112 11.87 11.56 -11.83
C VAL A 112 11.05 12.69 -12.42
#